data_AF-A5N0D0-F1
#
_entry.id   AF-A5N0D0-F1
#
_cell.length_a   1.000
_cell.length_b   1.000
_cell.length_c   1.000
_cell.angle_alpha   90.00
_cell.angle_beta   90.00
_cell.angle_gamma   90.00
#
_symmetry.space_group_name_H-M   'P 1'
#
loop_
_entity.id
_entity.type
_entity.pdbx_description
1 polymer ?
#
loop_
_entity_poly.entity_id
_entity_poly.type
_entity_poly.pdbx_seq_one_letter_code
_entity_poly.pdbx_strand_id
1 'polypeptide(L)' 'MHLIKIESAKISCAKRLFNELSTSHVKYHEVDSYQSLLNIMESL' A
#
# COMPACT_ATOMS: atom_id res chain seq x y z
N MET A 1 9.57 7.78 -6.74
CA MET A 1 8.61 8.14 -7.81
C MET A 1 7.84 9.38 -7.38
N HIS A 2 7.73 10.44 -8.20
CA HIS A 2 6.95 11.63 -7.84
C HIS A 2 5.51 11.47 -8.33
N LEU A 3 4.55 11.47 -7.41
CA LEU A 3 3.13 11.34 -7.72
C LEU A 3 2.47 12.72 -7.65
N ILE A 4 1.67 13.04 -8.68
CA ILE A 4 0.83 14.23 -8.65
C ILE A 4 -0.26 14.08 -7.58
N LYS A 5 -0.81 15.21 -7.11
CA LYS A 5 -1.75 15.24 -5.98
C LYS A 5 -2.94 14.30 -6.13
N ILE A 6 -3.49 14.18 -7.34
CA ILE A 6 -4.64 13.29 -7.59
C ILE A 6 -4.29 11.81 -7.44
N GLU A 7 -3.10 11.38 -7.86
CA GLU A 7 -2.67 9.99 -7.73
C GLU A 7 -2.39 9.64 -6.26
N SER A 8 -1.77 10.56 -5.50
CA SER A 8 -1.60 10.39 -4.06
C SER A 8 -2.96 10.28 -3.33
N ALA A 9 -3.95 11.08 -3.72
CA ALA A 9 -5.30 11.01 -3.16
C ALA A 9 -5.98 9.67 -3.48
N LYS A 10 -5.84 9.14 -4.70
CA LYS A 10 -6.37 7.82 -5.09
C LYS A 10 -5.76 6.70 -4.24
N ILE A 11 -4.44 6.71 -4.07
CA ILE A 11 -3.71 5.70 -3.26
C ILE A 11 -4.16 5.77 -1.79
N SER A 12 -4.26 6.97 -1.22
CA SER A 12 -4.73 7.16 0.16
C SER A 12 -6.15 6.61 0.36
N CYS A 13 -7.06 6.89 -0.58
CA CYS A 13 -8.42 6.37 -0.55
C CYS A 13 -8.44 4.83 -0.62
N ALA A 14 -7.67 4.23 -1.54
CA ALA A 14 -7.58 2.78 -1.68
C ALA A 14 -7.02 2.11 -0.41
N LYS A 15 -5.97 2.67 0.19
CA LYS A 15 -5.39 2.18 1.44
C LYS A 15 -6.40 2.21 2.58
N ARG A 16 -7.15 3.31 2.73
CA ARG A 16 -8.19 3.44 3.76
C ARG A 16 -9.30 2.40 3.54
N LEU A 17 -9.86 2.37 2.33
CA LEU A 17 -10.95 1.46 1.97
C LEU A 17 -10.56 0.00 2.22
N PHE A 18 -9.38 -0.41 1.76
CA PHE A 18 -8.90 -1.78 1.94
C PHE A 18 -8.76 -2.14 3.42
N ASN A 19 -8.14 -1.26 4.22
CA ASN A 19 -7.93 -1.54 5.64
C ASN A 19 -9.24 -1.52 6.46
N GLU A 20 -10.24 -0.75 6.04
CA GLU A 20 -11.58 -0.74 6.65
C GLU A 20 -12.38 -2.01 6.29
N LEU A 21 -12.24 -2.51 5.06
CA LEU A 21 -12.98 -3.69 4.59
C LEU A 21 -12.27 -5.02 4.88
N SER A 22 -10.94 -5.02 5.04
CA SER A 22 -10.18 -6.24 5.26
C SER A 22 -10.51 -6.81 6.64
N THR A 23 -11.30 -7.88 6.64
CA THR A 23 -11.62 -8.67 7.85
C THR A 23 -10.59 -9.76 8.14
N SER A 24 -9.60 -9.91 7.26
CA SER A 24 -8.50 -10.87 7.38
C SER A 24 -7.26 -10.16 7.93
N HIS A 25 -6.23 -10.91 8.33
CA HIS A 25 -4.92 -10.35 8.73
C HIS A 25 -4.10 -9.75 7.57
N VAL A 26 -4.76 -9.36 6.47
CA VAL A 26 -4.12 -8.81 5.27
C VAL A 26 -4.18 -7.28 5.34
N LYS A 27 -3.04 -6.62 5.12
CA LYS A 27 -2.90 -5.16 5.11
C LYS A 27 -2.50 -4.65 3.73
N TYR A 28 -2.96 -3.45 3.39
CA TYR A 28 -2.53 -2.76 2.18
C TYR A 28 -1.08 -2.26 2.32
N HIS A 29 -0.23 -2.57 1.33
CA HIS A 29 1.13 -2.06 1.22
C HIS A 29 1.41 -1.49 -0.17
N GLU A 30 2.12 -0.37 -0.20
CA GLU A 30 2.62 0.24 -1.44
C GLU A 30 4.00 -0.35 -1.74
N VAL A 31 4.17 -0.90 -2.94
CA VAL A 31 5.41 -1.51 -3.42
C VAL A 31 5.79 -0.85 -4.74
N ASP A 32 7.02 -0.36 -4.82
CA ASP A 32 7.54 0.36 -5.99
C ASP A 32 8.67 -0.39 -6.72
N SER A 33 9.18 -1.48 -6.13
CA SER A 33 10.25 -2.29 -6.68
C SER A 33 10.23 -3.70 -6.09
N TYR A 34 10.93 -4.63 -6.74
CA TYR A 34 11.09 -5.97 -6.20
C TYR A 34 11.81 -5.97 -4.85
N GLN A 35 12.79 -5.08 -4.65
CA GLN A 35 13.50 -4.98 -3.38
C GLN A 35 12.59 -4.45 -2.26
N SER A 36 11.72 -3.46 -2.53
CA SER A 36 10.77 -2.99 -1.52
C SER A 36 9.76 -4.07 -1.14
N LEU A 37 9.36 -4.95 -2.07
CA LEU A 37 8.58 -6.13 -1.75
C LEU A 37 9.32 -7.06 -0.78
N LEU A 38 10.57 -7.41 -1.09
CA LEU A 38 11.37 -8.32 -0.24
C LEU A 38 11.55 -7.76 1.17
N ASN A 39 11.88 -6.47 1.30
CA ASN A 39 12.05 -5.82 2.60
C ASN A 39 10.77 -5.87 3.45
N ILE A 40 9.58 -5.73 2.83
CA ILE A 40 8.30 -5.83 3.54
C ILE A 40 8.10 -7.28 4.01
N MET A 41 8.34 -8.26 3.14
CA MET A 41 8.20 -9.67 3.47
C MET A 41 9.10 -10.10 4.62
N GLU A 42 10.31 -9.56 4.72
CA GLU A 42 11.24 -9.83 5.83
C GLU A 42 10.83 -9.17 7.17
N SER A 43 9.98 -8.13 7.14
CA SER A 43 9.57 -7.36 8.33
C SER A 43 8.25 -7.82 8.97
N LEU A 44 7.58 -8.80 8.36
CA LEU A 44 6.32 -9.39 8.81
C LEU A 44 6.56 -10.64 9.66
#